data_AF-A0A532TBL0-F1
#
_entry.id   AF-A0A532TBL0-F1
#
_cell.length_a   1.000
_cell.length_b   1.000
_cell.length_c   1.000
_cell.angle_alpha   90.00
_cell.angle_beta   90.00
_cell.angle_gamma   90.00
#
_symmetry.space_group_name_H-M   'P 1'
#
loop_
_entity.id
_entity.type
_entity.pdbx_description
1 polymer ?
#
loop_
_entity_poly.entity_id
_entity_poly.type
_entity_poly.pdbx_seq_one_letter_code
_entity_poly.pdbx_strand_id
1 'polypeptide(L)'
;MNRIFVFGAGASLHAGAPLGNNFLNKYVEILKSKRKKDILYTEDILSRILEIQPNPRYYVGDSLLEIQNSNLPNIEDIFTLFDIAYEKEESLLYESEGDRTIIRREDFIFLIRETICKSIEKSLNDDGTTEPYLSFVKKLNKNDTIISFNYDTLIDNAVKAIFQDLNYGFDFIPMKDFIESTGYSWKDVV
;
A
#
# COMPACT_ATOMS: atom_id res chain seq x y z
N MET A 1 30.45 10.56 15.75
CA MET A 1 30.53 9.55 14.67
C MET A 1 29.18 9.58 13.96
N ASN A 2 29.18 9.76 12.64
CA ASN A 2 27.94 9.82 11.87
C ASN A 2 27.52 8.38 11.56
N ARG A 3 26.33 7.97 12.01
CA ARG A 3 25.80 6.63 11.76
C ARG A 3 24.85 6.69 10.57
N ILE A 4 24.82 5.61 9.79
CA ILE A 4 23.89 5.43 8.70
C ILE A 4 22.98 4.26 9.07
N PHE A 5 21.68 4.51 9.09
CA PHE A 5 20.65 3.51 9.34
C PHE A 5 19.90 3.26 8.04
N VAL A 6 19.72 1.98 7.69
CA VAL A 6 19.10 1.57 6.44
C VAL A 6 17.87 0.74 6.76
N PHE A 7 16.70 1.19 6.29
CA PHE A 7 15.41 0.52 6.48
C PHE A 7 14.89 -0.02 5.16
N GLY A 8 14.56 -1.32 5.15
CA GLY A 8 13.88 -1.97 4.03
C GLY A 8 12.38 -2.13 4.30
N ALA A 9 11.68 -2.76 3.35
CA ALA A 9 10.23 -2.92 3.38
C ALA A 9 9.64 -3.66 4.58
N GLY A 10 10.46 -4.45 5.29
CA GLY A 10 10.04 -5.15 6.51
C GLY A 10 10.14 -4.33 7.79
N ALA A 11 10.62 -3.08 7.73
CA ALA A 11 10.84 -2.25 8.92
C ALA A 11 9.56 -2.05 9.75
N SER A 12 8.41 -1.90 9.10
CA SER A 12 7.12 -1.68 9.75
C SER A 12 6.40 -2.96 10.21
N LEU A 13 7.04 -4.14 10.09
CA LEU A 13 6.40 -5.42 10.44
C LEU A 13 5.99 -5.48 11.92
N HIS A 14 6.77 -4.87 12.82
CA HIS A 14 6.42 -4.80 14.25
C HIS A 14 5.16 -3.97 14.51
N ALA A 15 4.82 -3.05 13.59
CA ALA A 15 3.60 -2.25 13.64
C ALA A 15 2.39 -2.99 13.06
N GLY A 16 2.56 -4.23 12.60
CA GLY A 16 1.51 -5.04 12.00
C GLY A 16 1.37 -4.87 10.48
N ALA A 17 2.24 -4.09 9.82
CA ALA A 17 2.21 -3.97 8.36
C ALA A 17 2.45 -5.34 7.70
N PRO A 18 1.66 -5.71 6.68
CA PRO A 18 1.83 -6.99 6.01
C PRO A 18 3.08 -7.02 5.12
N LEU A 19 3.71 -8.18 5.03
CA LEU A 19 4.70 -8.48 4.00
C LEU A 19 4.02 -8.75 2.66
N GLY A 20 4.73 -8.56 1.53
CA GLY A 20 4.18 -8.76 0.18
C GLY A 20 3.56 -10.15 -0.04
N ASN A 21 4.17 -11.18 0.53
CA ASN A 21 3.69 -12.57 0.48
C ASN A 21 2.51 -12.89 1.41
N ASN A 22 2.13 -11.97 2.30
CA ASN A 22 1.00 -12.15 3.22
C ASN A 22 -0.04 -11.01 3.08
N PHE A 23 0.11 -10.18 2.06
CA PHE A 23 -0.68 -8.95 1.90
C PHE A 23 -2.17 -9.25 1.69
N LEU A 24 -2.49 -10.15 0.77
CA LEU A 24 -3.88 -10.50 0.47
C LEU A 24 -4.55 -11.26 1.61
N ASN A 25 -3.83 -12.15 2.29
CA ASN A 25 -4.33 -12.79 3.50
C ASN A 25 -4.73 -11.75 4.54
N LYS A 26 -3.89 -10.72 4.72
CA LYS A 26 -4.19 -9.64 5.64
C LYS A 26 -5.41 -8.83 5.21
N TYR A 27 -5.56 -8.58 3.91
CA TYR A 27 -6.75 -7.95 3.37
C TYR A 27 -8.02 -8.78 3.66
N VAL A 28 -7.99 -10.09 3.42
CA VAL A 28 -9.10 -11.01 3.73
C VAL A 28 -9.48 -10.97 5.22
N GLU A 29 -8.50 -10.96 6.13
CA GLU A 29 -8.76 -10.80 7.57
C GLU A 29 -9.52 -9.50 7.88
N ILE A 30 -9.12 -8.39 7.24
CA ILE A 30 -9.77 -7.10 7.40
C ILE A 30 -11.21 -7.16 6.89
N LEU A 31 -11.47 -7.78 5.73
CA LEU A 31 -12.82 -7.92 5.17
C LEU A 31 -13.77 -8.66 6.12
N LYS A 32 -13.30 -9.73 6.76
CA LYS A 32 -14.10 -10.49 7.73
C LYS A 32 -14.51 -9.67 8.96
N SER A 33 -13.76 -8.63 9.29
CA SER A 33 -14.06 -7.73 10.41
C SER A 33 -15.03 -6.60 10.05
N LYS A 34 -15.32 -6.39 8.75
CA LYS A 34 -16.22 -5.33 8.28
C LYS A 34 -17.69 -5.72 8.49
N ARG A 35 -18.58 -4.71 8.58
CA ARG A 35 -20.03 -4.93 8.61
C ARG A 35 -20.52 -5.29 7.20
N LYS A 36 -21.54 -6.14 7.08
CA LYS A 36 -22.09 -6.64 5.80
C LYS A 36 -22.27 -5.60 4.67
N LYS A 37 -22.54 -4.34 4.97
CA LYS A 37 -22.73 -3.28 3.95
C LYS A 37 -21.42 -2.75 3.34
N ASP A 38 -20.32 -2.78 4.09
CA ASP A 38 -19.00 -2.31 3.64
C ASP A 38 -18.22 -3.39 2.87
N ILE A 39 -18.75 -4.61 2.89
CA ILE A 39 -18.15 -5.82 2.31
C ILE A 39 -18.35 -5.88 0.78
N LEU A 40 -19.50 -5.44 0.25
CA LEU A 40 -19.87 -5.62 -1.15
C LEU A 40 -18.87 -5.03 -2.16
N TYR A 41 -18.38 -3.81 -1.92
CA TYR A 41 -17.39 -3.17 -2.81
C TYR A 41 -15.98 -3.77 -2.65
N THR A 42 -15.66 -4.27 -1.47
CA THR A 42 -14.30 -4.75 -1.14
C THR A 42 -14.09 -6.22 -1.52
N GLU A 43 -15.13 -7.06 -1.42
CA GLU A 43 -15.13 -8.43 -1.96
C GLU A 43 -15.02 -8.46 -3.48
N ASP A 44 -15.62 -7.49 -4.16
CA ASP A 44 -15.58 -7.37 -5.62
C ASP A 44 -14.14 -7.09 -6.12
N ILE A 45 -13.39 -6.20 -5.47
CA ILE A 45 -11.98 -5.93 -5.80
C ILE A 45 -11.13 -7.18 -5.62
N LEU A 46 -11.27 -7.88 -4.49
CA LEU A 46 -10.52 -9.10 -4.22
C LEU A 46 -10.83 -10.17 -5.26
N SER A 47 -12.10 -10.40 -5.56
CA SER A 47 -12.53 -11.41 -6.53
C SER A 47 -11.94 -11.13 -7.91
N ARG A 48 -12.00 -9.87 -8.38
CA ARG A 48 -11.40 -9.45 -9.65
C ARG A 48 -9.89 -9.70 -9.68
N ILE A 49 -9.17 -9.37 -8.60
CA ILE A 49 -7.71 -9.59 -8.50
C ILE A 49 -7.34 -11.09 -8.53
N LEU A 50 -8.17 -11.94 -7.96
CA LEU A 50 -7.95 -13.39 -7.99
C LEU A 50 -8.31 -14.00 -9.35
N GLU A 51 -9.26 -13.41 -10.07
CA GLU A 51 -9.70 -13.85 -11.39
C GLU A 51 -8.66 -13.59 -12.49
N ILE A 52 -7.85 -12.52 -12.38
CA ILE A 52 -6.78 -12.22 -13.36
C ILE A 52 -5.58 -13.15 -13.27
N GLN A 53 -5.48 -13.99 -12.25
CA GLN A 53 -4.32 -14.85 -12.06
C GLN A 53 -4.26 -15.94 -13.14
N PRO A 54 -3.05 -16.33 -13.61
CA PRO A 54 -2.92 -17.45 -14.53
C PRO A 54 -3.42 -18.75 -13.85
N ASN A 55 -4.51 -19.31 -14.40
CA ASN A 55 -5.31 -20.39 -13.79
C ASN A 55 -6.02 -19.93 -12.50
N PRO A 56 -7.05 -19.06 -12.61
CA PRO A 56 -7.76 -18.58 -11.45
C PRO A 56 -8.40 -19.77 -10.73
N ARG A 57 -8.11 -19.87 -9.43
CA ARG A 57 -8.72 -20.88 -8.55
C ARG A 57 -10.01 -20.37 -7.90
N TYR A 58 -10.33 -19.09 -8.11
CA TYR A 58 -11.41 -18.39 -7.46
C TYR A 58 -12.15 -17.49 -8.44
N TYR A 59 -13.44 -17.34 -8.22
CA TYR A 59 -14.34 -16.53 -9.02
C TYR A 59 -15.23 -15.65 -8.13
N VAL A 60 -15.84 -14.64 -8.75
CA VAL A 60 -16.85 -13.80 -8.10
C VAL A 60 -17.97 -14.70 -7.53
N GLY A 61 -18.15 -14.66 -6.21
CA GLY A 61 -19.16 -15.43 -5.49
C GLY A 61 -18.60 -16.52 -4.56
N ASP A 62 -17.32 -16.85 -4.65
CA ASP A 62 -16.66 -17.74 -3.68
C ASP A 62 -16.67 -17.12 -2.27
N SER A 63 -16.77 -17.96 -1.25
CA SER A 63 -16.83 -17.46 0.13
C SER A 63 -15.45 -16.99 0.62
N LEU A 64 -15.42 -15.93 1.43
CA LEU A 64 -14.18 -15.47 2.10
C LEU A 64 -13.48 -16.58 2.91
N LEU A 65 -14.22 -17.59 3.36
CA LEU A 65 -13.67 -18.73 4.09
C LEU A 65 -12.88 -19.68 3.17
N GLU A 66 -13.34 -19.91 1.95
CA GLU A 66 -12.64 -20.71 0.94
C GLU A 66 -11.38 -20.00 0.46
N ILE A 67 -11.48 -18.69 0.24
CA ILE A 67 -10.35 -17.84 -0.16
C ILE A 67 -9.26 -17.84 0.93
N GLN A 68 -9.62 -17.75 2.22
CA GLN A 68 -8.64 -17.71 3.31
C GLN A 68 -7.80 -19.00 3.44
N ASN A 69 -8.40 -20.16 3.19
CA ASN A 69 -7.70 -21.45 3.33
C ASN A 69 -6.82 -21.77 2.11
N SER A 70 -6.65 -20.81 1.20
CA SER A 70 -5.92 -20.99 -0.03
C SER A 70 -4.52 -20.40 0.01
N ASN A 71 -3.72 -20.81 -0.97
CA ASN A 71 -2.45 -20.14 -1.27
C ASN A 71 -2.73 -18.94 -2.19
N LEU A 72 -2.98 -17.78 -1.60
CA LEU A 72 -3.19 -16.53 -2.33
C LEU A 72 -1.89 -16.06 -3.00
N PRO A 73 -1.97 -15.38 -4.16
CA PRO A 73 -0.78 -14.84 -4.82
C PRO A 73 -0.12 -13.74 -3.98
N ASN A 74 1.16 -13.51 -4.21
CA ASN A 74 1.85 -12.37 -3.60
C ASN A 74 1.37 -11.09 -4.28
N ILE A 75 1.44 -9.95 -3.57
CA ILE A 75 1.09 -8.67 -4.19
C ILE A 75 2.02 -8.30 -5.36
N GLU A 76 3.27 -8.78 -5.34
CA GLU A 76 4.23 -8.58 -6.43
C GLU A 76 3.79 -9.27 -7.73
N ASP A 77 3.20 -10.46 -7.63
CA ASP A 77 2.68 -11.20 -8.78
C ASP A 77 1.53 -10.43 -9.43
N ILE A 78 0.66 -9.84 -8.59
CA ILE A 78 -0.46 -9.02 -9.05
C ILE A 78 0.03 -7.74 -9.74
N PHE A 79 1.01 -7.04 -9.16
CA PHE A 79 1.58 -5.86 -9.82
C PHE A 79 2.30 -6.21 -11.12
N THR A 80 2.97 -7.36 -11.18
CA THR A 80 3.59 -7.84 -12.43
C THR A 80 2.54 -8.02 -13.53
N LEU A 81 1.37 -8.59 -13.22
CA LEU A 81 0.26 -8.70 -14.19
C LEU A 81 -0.26 -7.32 -14.61
N PHE A 82 -0.42 -6.40 -13.65
CA PHE A 82 -0.83 -5.02 -13.93
C PHE A 82 0.15 -4.31 -14.85
N ASP A 83 1.44 -4.40 -14.57
CA ASP A 83 2.49 -3.77 -15.37
C ASP A 83 2.51 -4.33 -16.80
N ILE A 84 2.40 -5.66 -16.95
CA ILE A 84 2.30 -6.30 -18.27
C ILE A 84 1.09 -5.78 -19.06
N ALA A 85 -0.08 -5.70 -18.43
CA ALA A 85 -1.29 -5.22 -19.09
C ALA A 85 -1.18 -3.74 -19.46
N TYR A 86 -0.62 -2.93 -18.55
CA TYR A 86 -0.38 -1.50 -18.77
C TYR A 86 0.60 -1.26 -19.93
N GLU A 87 1.74 -1.98 -19.96
CA GLU A 87 2.74 -1.89 -21.03
C GLU A 87 2.18 -2.28 -22.41
N LYS A 88 1.20 -3.19 -22.44
CA LYS A 88 0.54 -3.65 -23.66
C LYS A 88 -0.69 -2.84 -24.05
N GLU A 89 -1.07 -1.84 -23.25
CA GLU A 89 -2.34 -1.12 -23.40
C GLU A 89 -3.56 -2.05 -23.41
N GLU A 90 -3.47 -3.18 -22.68
CA GLU A 90 -4.52 -4.19 -22.55
C GLU A 90 -5.33 -3.96 -21.27
N SER A 91 -6.64 -4.24 -21.31
CA SER A 91 -7.45 -4.32 -20.09
C SER A 91 -7.10 -5.59 -19.31
N LEU A 92 -6.93 -5.47 -17.99
CA LEU A 92 -6.64 -6.60 -17.10
C LEU A 92 -7.78 -7.61 -16.98
N LEU A 93 -9.01 -7.21 -17.27
CA LEU A 93 -10.17 -8.10 -17.26
C LEU A 93 -11.00 -7.88 -18.52
N TYR A 94 -11.59 -8.98 -18.99
CA TYR A 94 -12.35 -9.06 -20.24
C TYR A 94 -13.64 -8.26 -20.12
N GLU A 95 -13.91 -7.36 -21.07
CA GLU A 95 -15.22 -6.74 -21.25
C GLU A 95 -16.19 -7.80 -21.82
N SER A 96 -16.76 -8.65 -20.98
CA SER A 96 -18.01 -9.33 -21.38
C SER A 96 -19.17 -8.34 -21.22
N GLU A 97 -19.97 -8.18 -22.27
CA GLU A 97 -21.14 -7.29 -22.39
C GLU A 97 -21.79 -6.89 -21.04
N GLY A 98 -21.35 -5.76 -20.48
CA GLY A 98 -21.90 -5.22 -19.22
C GLY A 98 -20.86 -4.76 -18.21
N ASP A 99 -19.97 -3.84 -18.58
CA ASP A 99 -19.40 -2.74 -17.75
C ASP A 99 -18.91 -3.03 -16.31
N ARG A 100 -18.56 -4.27 -15.97
CA ARG A 100 -18.28 -4.69 -14.57
C ARG A 100 -16.88 -5.18 -14.28
N THR A 101 -15.99 -5.24 -15.26
CA THR A 101 -14.81 -6.09 -15.13
C THR A 101 -13.48 -5.34 -15.03
N ILE A 102 -13.32 -4.09 -15.44
CA ILE A 102 -11.98 -3.45 -15.43
C ILE A 102 -11.46 -3.26 -14.00
N ILE A 103 -10.30 -3.87 -13.66
CA ILE A 103 -9.54 -3.49 -12.46
C ILE A 103 -8.83 -2.18 -12.76
N ARG A 104 -9.12 -1.15 -11.98
CA ARG A 104 -8.51 0.16 -12.16
C ARG A 104 -7.33 0.34 -11.22
N ARG A 105 -6.44 1.28 -11.55
CA ARG A 105 -5.33 1.68 -10.67
C ARG A 105 -5.84 2.09 -9.28
N GLU A 106 -7.01 2.72 -9.21
CA GLU A 106 -7.66 3.13 -7.97
C GLU A 106 -8.05 1.93 -7.09
N ASP A 107 -8.41 0.79 -7.68
CA ASP A 107 -8.74 -0.43 -6.93
C ASP A 107 -7.49 -0.97 -6.21
N PHE A 108 -6.32 -0.91 -6.86
CA PHE A 108 -5.03 -1.24 -6.25
C PHE A 108 -4.64 -0.27 -5.15
N ILE A 109 -4.73 1.04 -5.41
CA ILE A 109 -4.44 2.07 -4.41
C ILE A 109 -5.33 1.87 -3.18
N PHE A 110 -6.61 1.60 -3.40
CA PHE A 110 -7.57 1.34 -2.35
C PHE A 110 -7.22 0.07 -1.56
N LEU A 111 -6.93 -1.05 -2.22
CA LEU A 111 -6.52 -2.29 -1.57
C LEU A 111 -5.25 -2.08 -0.72
N ILE A 112 -4.23 -1.41 -1.27
CA ILE A 112 -2.97 -1.15 -0.57
C ILE A 112 -3.23 -0.28 0.66
N ARG A 113 -3.90 0.86 0.46
CA ARG A 113 -4.21 1.82 1.52
C ARG A 113 -5.03 1.18 2.63
N GLU A 114 -6.13 0.53 2.29
CA GLU A 114 -7.01 -0.09 3.27
C GLU A 114 -6.28 -1.16 4.07
N THR A 115 -5.50 -2.00 3.40
CA THR A 115 -4.75 -3.07 4.07
C THR A 115 -3.71 -2.49 5.03
N ILE A 116 -2.88 -1.53 4.58
CA ILE A 116 -1.84 -0.94 5.42
C ILE A 116 -2.48 -0.19 6.59
N CYS A 117 -3.39 0.74 6.33
CA CYS A 117 -4.01 1.56 7.37
C CYS A 117 -4.68 0.72 8.44
N LYS A 118 -5.47 -0.29 8.05
CA LYS A 118 -6.17 -1.15 9.02
C LYS A 118 -5.27 -2.14 9.74
N SER A 119 -4.16 -2.53 9.11
CA SER A 119 -3.20 -3.44 9.76
C SER A 119 -2.40 -2.77 10.86
N ILE A 120 -2.08 -1.49 10.71
CA ILE A 120 -1.27 -0.74 11.66
C ILE A 120 -2.08 0.07 12.67
N GLU A 121 -3.37 0.33 12.41
CA GLU A 121 -4.25 1.22 13.19
C GLU A 121 -4.15 1.02 14.72
N LYS A 122 -4.12 -0.23 15.18
CA LYS A 122 -4.08 -0.57 16.61
C LYS A 122 -2.73 -0.35 17.27
N SER A 123 -1.67 -0.23 16.47
CA SER A 123 -0.30 -0.04 16.93
C SER A 123 0.13 1.42 16.94
N LEU A 124 -0.68 2.31 16.37
CA LEU A 124 -0.39 3.74 16.29
C LEU A 124 -0.67 4.44 17.62
N ASN A 125 0.20 5.39 17.97
CA ASN A 125 -0.03 6.39 19.01
C ASN A 125 -0.62 7.68 18.42
N ASP A 126 -0.80 8.70 19.26
CA ASP A 126 -1.35 10.00 18.87
C ASP A 126 -0.50 10.75 17.83
N ASP A 127 0.79 10.43 17.74
CA ASP A 127 1.72 11.00 16.74
C ASP A 127 1.67 10.25 15.40
N GLY A 128 0.82 9.23 15.26
CA GLY A 128 0.72 8.42 14.04
C GLY A 128 1.96 7.55 13.79
N THR A 129 2.67 7.15 14.84
CA THR A 129 3.83 6.25 14.78
C THR A 129 3.72 5.16 15.85
N THR A 130 4.79 4.40 16.10
CA THR A 130 4.85 3.34 17.12
C THR A 130 5.96 3.61 18.14
N GLU A 131 5.82 3.07 19.35
CA GLU A 131 6.83 3.24 20.41
C GLU A 131 8.23 2.74 20.01
N PRO A 132 8.41 1.62 19.27
CA PRO A 132 9.72 1.22 18.76
C PRO A 132 10.37 2.29 17.88
N TYR A 133 9.60 2.96 17.00
CA TYR A 133 10.13 4.04 16.17
C TYR A 133 10.48 5.28 16.99
N LEU A 134 9.63 5.70 17.92
CA LEU A 134 9.97 6.80 18.83
C LEU A 134 11.24 6.51 19.64
N SER A 135 11.34 5.30 20.19
CA SER A 135 12.50 4.84 20.95
C SER A 135 13.77 4.76 20.11
N PHE A 136 13.65 4.46 18.82
CA PHE A 136 14.76 4.54 17.87
C PHE A 136 15.16 5.99 17.61
N VAL A 137 14.21 6.86 17.26
CA VAL A 137 14.46 8.26 16.92
C VAL A 137 15.04 9.04 18.10
N LYS A 138 14.60 8.78 19.34
CA LYS A 138 15.18 9.37 20.57
C LYS A 138 16.68 9.10 20.74
N LYS A 139 17.22 8.08 20.05
CA LYS A 139 18.64 7.71 20.11
C LYS A 139 19.45 8.32 18.96
N LEU A 140 18.82 9.04 18.05
CA LEU A 140 19.46 9.69 16.92
C LEU A 140 20.08 11.02 17.31
N ASN A 141 21.15 11.36 16.60
CA ASN A 141 21.79 12.65 16.63
C ASN A 141 21.55 13.37 15.30
N LYS A 142 21.62 14.69 15.29
CA LYS A 142 21.43 15.53 14.08
C LYS A 142 22.35 15.22 12.89
N ASN A 143 23.42 14.46 13.09
CA ASN A 143 24.37 14.08 12.05
C ASN A 143 24.20 12.61 11.59
N ASP A 144 23.22 11.89 12.13
CA ASP A 144 22.89 10.56 11.64
C ASP A 144 22.04 10.65 10.38
N THR A 145 22.14 9.64 9.53
CA THR A 145 21.40 9.56 8.27
C THR A 145 20.51 8.32 8.28
N ILE A 146 19.26 8.50 7.87
CA ILE A 146 18.30 7.42 7.63
C ILE A 146 18.12 7.28 6.13
N ILE A 147 18.31 6.08 5.60
CA ILE A 147 17.95 5.71 4.24
C ILE A 147 16.79 4.73 4.35
N SER A 148 15.61 5.14 3.90
CA SER A 148 14.44 4.27 3.82
C SER A 148 14.16 3.91 2.37
N PHE A 149 14.13 2.62 2.06
CA PHE A 149 13.77 2.12 0.72
C PHE A 149 12.25 2.05 0.49
N ASN A 150 11.48 2.28 1.54
CA ASN A 150 10.03 2.41 1.49
C ASN A 150 9.62 3.80 1.98
N TYR A 151 8.50 4.32 1.48
CA TYR A 151 7.80 5.44 2.11
C TYR A 151 7.17 4.97 3.43
N ASP A 152 8.01 4.67 4.42
CA ASP A 152 7.58 4.30 5.76
C ASP A 152 7.23 5.58 6.53
N THR A 153 5.96 5.95 6.45
CA THR A 153 5.45 7.15 7.13
C THR A 153 5.56 7.06 8.65
N LEU A 154 5.77 5.86 9.24
CA LEU A 154 5.90 5.71 10.68
C LEU A 154 7.22 6.26 11.20
N ILE A 155 8.34 6.04 10.50
CA ILE A 155 9.62 6.63 10.91
C ILE A 155 9.59 8.14 10.68
N ASP A 156 9.00 8.60 9.58
CA ASP A 156 8.84 10.03 9.29
C ASP A 156 8.04 10.75 10.38
N ASN A 157 6.92 10.15 10.80
CA ASN A 157 6.10 10.67 11.88
C ASN A 157 6.85 10.68 13.22
N ALA A 158 7.66 9.65 13.51
CA ALA A 158 8.49 9.63 14.71
C ALA A 158 9.57 10.73 14.69
N VAL A 159 10.21 10.97 13.55
CA VAL A 159 11.19 12.06 13.38
C VAL A 159 10.51 13.41 13.57
N LYS A 160 9.34 13.63 12.95
CA LYS A 160 8.55 14.87 13.12
C LYS A 160 8.11 15.07 14.56
N ALA A 161 7.68 14.03 15.26
CA ALA A 161 7.26 14.13 16.67
C ALA A 161 8.38 14.60 17.60
N ILE A 162 9.63 14.20 17.33
CA ILE A 162 10.78 14.47 18.21
C ILE A 162 11.56 15.71 17.80
N PHE A 163 11.83 15.87 16.49
CA PHE A 163 12.67 16.94 15.97
C PHE A 163 11.89 18.10 15.34
N GLN A 164 10.59 17.94 15.09
CA GLN A 164 9.70 18.92 14.43
C GLN A 164 10.10 19.32 13.01
N ASP A 165 11.18 18.76 12.49
CA ASP A 165 11.71 19.01 11.15
C ASP A 165 12.15 17.69 10.52
N LEU A 166 11.89 17.56 9.21
CA LEU A 166 12.22 16.38 8.42
C LEU A 166 12.72 16.84 7.05
N ASN A 167 14.02 16.66 6.81
CA ASN A 167 14.66 16.99 5.55
C ASN A 167 14.92 15.71 4.76
N TYR A 168 14.21 15.55 3.64
CA TYR A 168 14.37 14.40 2.74
C TYR A 168 15.56 14.54 1.78
N GLY A 169 16.33 15.63 1.86
CA GLY A 169 17.44 15.93 0.97
C GLY A 169 17.03 16.57 -0.36
N PHE A 170 15.75 16.90 -0.52
CA PHE A 170 15.19 17.59 -1.68
C PHE A 170 13.96 18.40 -1.25
N ASP A 171 13.68 19.47 -1.99
CA ASP A 171 12.51 20.31 -1.77
C ASP A 171 11.28 19.71 -2.47
N PHE A 172 10.16 19.65 -1.75
CA PHE A 172 8.87 19.33 -2.38
C PHE A 172 8.31 20.59 -3.03
N ILE A 173 8.13 20.55 -4.34
CA ILE A 173 7.40 21.59 -5.06
C ILE A 173 5.91 21.24 -4.97
N PRO A 174 5.06 22.08 -4.35
CA PRO A 174 3.62 21.86 -4.37
C PRO A 174 3.13 21.69 -5.80
N MET A 175 2.24 20.71 -6.04
CA MET A 175 1.78 20.37 -7.39
C MET A 175 1.25 21.59 -8.17
N LYS A 176 0.60 22.51 -7.46
CA LYS A 176 0.12 23.78 -8.03
C LYS A 176 1.27 24.59 -8.64
N ASP A 177 2.36 24.73 -7.89
CA ASP A 177 3.53 25.51 -8.28
C ASP A 177 4.32 24.78 -9.38
N PHE A 178 4.31 23.44 -9.40
CA PHE A 178 4.86 22.63 -10.50
C PHE A 178 4.10 22.86 -11.82
N ILE A 179 2.76 22.81 -11.78
CA ILE A 179 1.91 23.07 -12.95
C ILE A 179 2.10 24.50 -13.45
N GLU A 180 2.11 25.48 -12.55
CA GLU A 180 2.32 26.89 -12.89
C GLU A 180 3.72 27.15 -13.48
N SER A 181 4.76 26.46 -13.00
CA SER A 181 6.14 26.65 -13.46
C SER A 181 6.49 25.89 -14.74
N THR A 182 5.82 24.77 -15.02
CA THR A 182 6.16 23.89 -16.15
C THR A 182 5.14 23.93 -17.29
N GLY A 183 3.91 24.39 -17.04
CA GLY A 183 2.83 24.37 -18.02
C GLY A 183 2.24 22.99 -18.29
N TYR A 184 2.72 21.95 -17.61
CA TYR A 184 2.15 20.59 -17.70
C TYR A 184 0.78 20.54 -17.02
N SER A 185 -0.20 19.91 -17.66
CA SER A 185 -1.46 19.57 -17.03
C SER A 185 -1.36 18.23 -16.31
N TRP A 186 -2.22 17.98 -15.33
CA TRP A 186 -2.32 16.68 -14.64
C TRP A 186 -2.46 15.49 -15.60
N LYS A 187 -3.03 15.71 -16.79
CA LYS A 187 -3.20 14.66 -17.82
C LYS A 187 -1.90 14.29 -18.53
N ASP A 188 -0.86 15.10 -18.38
CA ASP A 188 0.44 14.88 -19.01
C ASP A 188 1.41 14.14 -18.07
N VAL A 189 1.03 13.95 -16.81
CA VAL A 189 1.83 13.35 -15.73
C VAL A 189 1.17 12.06 -15.19
N VAL A 190 -0.05 11.73 -15.65
CA VAL A 190 -0.85 10.56 -15.23
C VAL A 190 -1.27 9.73 -16.42
#